data_AF-A0A2L2Z6W5-F1
#
_entry.id   AF-A0A2L2Z6W5-F1
#
_cell.length_a   1.000
_cell.length_b   1.000
_cell.length_c   1.000
_cell.angle_alpha   90.00
_cell.angle_beta   90.00
_cell.angle_gamma   90.00
#
_symmetry.space_group_name_H-M   'P 1'
#
loop_
_entity.id
_entity.type
_entity.pdbx_description
1 polymer ?
#
loop_
_entity_poly.entity_id
_entity_poly.type
_entity_poly.pdbx_seq_one_letter_code
_entity_poly.pdbx_strand_id
1 'polypeptide(L)' 'GPSFVKEPPNRVVFHNSSGAIIPCLATGLPQASVFWTKSDWSKLANIPGLRHSRQDG' A
#
# COMPACT_ATOMS: atom_id res chain seq x y z
N GLY A 1 19.49 5.28 3.40
CA GLY A 1 18.50 4.19 3.30
C GLY A 1 17.16 4.77 2.90
N PRO A 2 16.17 3.96 2.49
CA PRO A 2 14.83 4.46 2.19
C PRO A 2 14.15 4.98 3.46
N SER A 3 13.33 6.02 3.33
CA SER A 3 12.48 6.55 4.41
C SER A 3 11.04 6.72 3.94
N PHE A 4 10.09 6.52 4.85
CA PHE A 4 8.70 6.80 4.56
C PHE A 4 8.45 8.30 4.51
N VAL A 5 7.82 8.75 3.43
CA VAL A 5 7.23 10.08 3.29
C VAL A 5 5.79 10.05 3.79
N LYS A 6 5.08 8.95 3.51
CA LYS A 6 3.71 8.73 3.97
C LYS A 6 3.51 7.28 4.35
N GLU A 7 3.29 7.04 5.63
CA GLU A 7 2.98 5.73 6.16
C GLU A 7 1.47 5.45 6.09
N PRO A 8 1.08 4.20 5.85
CA PRO A 8 -0.31 3.83 5.92
C PRO A 8 -0.82 3.84 7.37
N PRO A 9 -2.08 4.23 7.60
CA PRO A 9 -2.67 4.18 8.93
C PRO A 9 -2.75 2.74 9.45
N ASN A 10 -2.58 2.58 10.76
CA ASN A 10 -2.64 1.29 11.45
C ASN A 10 -4.01 0.59 11.35
N ARG A 11 -5.08 1.36 11.10
CA ARG A 11 -6.44 0.86 10.95
C ARG A 11 -7.19 1.68 9.91
N VAL A 12 -7.87 0.99 9.01
CA VAL A 12 -8.73 1.58 7.99
C VAL A 12 -10.12 0.98 8.12
N VAL A 13 -11.15 1.82 8.21
CA VAL A 13 -12.55 1.42 8.27
C VAL A 13 -13.28 2.14 7.15
N PHE A 14 -14.02 1.40 6.33
CA PHE A 14 -14.74 1.93 5.18
C PHE A 14 -16.00 1.13 4.90
N HIS A 15 -16.94 1.74 4.18
CA HIS A 15 -18.15 1.05 3.70
C HIS A 15 -17.87 0.33 2.38
N ASN A 16 -18.45 -0.86 2.20
CA ASN A 16 -18.32 -1.63 0.94
C ASN A 16 -18.76 -0.82 -0.29
N SER A 17 -19.73 0.10 -0.14
CA SER A 17 -20.22 0.96 -1.22
C SER A 17 -19.24 2.05 -1.64
N SER A 18 -18.34 2.48 -0.75
CA SER A 18 -17.43 3.60 -0.99
C SER A 18 -15.98 3.14 -1.21
N GLY A 19 -15.60 1.99 -0.64
CA GLY A 19 -14.22 1.49 -0.68
C GLY A 19 -13.24 2.37 0.11
N ALA A 20 -11.94 2.11 -0.07
CA ALA A 20 -10.87 2.91 0.52
C ALA A 20 -9.60 2.88 -0.34
N ILE A 21 -8.79 3.92 -0.21
CA ILE A 21 -7.43 4.00 -0.76
C ILE A 21 -6.46 4.16 0.42
N ILE A 22 -5.42 3.33 0.44
CA ILE A 22 -4.41 3.33 1.50
C ILE A 22 -3.08 3.75 0.85
N PRO A 23 -2.62 5.00 1.02
CA PRO A 23 -1.38 5.47 0.40
C PRO A 23 -0.14 5.04 1.19
N CYS A 24 0.94 4.70 0.48
CA CYS A 24 2.25 4.37 1.06
C CYS A 24 3.38 4.93 0.19
N LEU A 25 4.05 5.99 0.66
CA LEU A 25 5.12 6.66 -0.09
C LEU A 25 6.45 6.51 0.62
N ALA A 26 7.47 6.08 -0.12
CA ALA A 26 8.85 6.03 0.35
C ALA A 26 9.77 6.82 -0.59
N THR A 27 10.81 7.42 -0.03
CA THR A 27 11.86 8.13 -0.77
C THR A 27 13.23 7.55 -0.43
N GLY A 28 14.21 7.76 -1.29
CA GLY A 28 15.56 7.25 -1.13
C GLY A 28 16.42 7.50 -2.36
N LEU A 29 17.73 7.34 -2.19
CA LEU A 29 18.72 7.35 -3.27
C LEU A 29 19.51 6.04 -3.21
N PRO A 30 19.31 5.09 -4.16
CA PRO A 30 18.39 5.13 -5.31
C PRO A 30 16.91 5.11 -4.90
N GLN A 31 16.01 5.46 -5.84
CA GLN A 31 14.56 5.55 -5.60
C GLN A 31 14.02 4.29 -4.92
N ALA A 32 13.27 4.48 -3.85
CA ALA A 32 12.69 3.38 -3.08
C ALA A 32 11.52 2.73 -3.84
N SER A 33 11.50 1.40 -3.84
CA SER A 33 10.36 0.62 -4.36
C SER A 33 9.44 0.23 -3.22
N VAL A 34 8.14 0.51 -3.38
CA VAL A 34 7.09 0.18 -2.40
C VAL A 34 6.31 -1.04 -2.90
N PHE A 35 6.02 -1.98 -2.01
CA PHE A 35 5.16 -3.12 -2.31
C PHE A 35 4.33 -3.51 -1.08
N TRP A 36 3.05 -3.86 -1.30
CA TRP A 36 2.19 -4.39 -0.26
C TRP A 36 2.49 -5.86 0.01
N THR A 37 2.46 -6.23 1.28
CA THR A 37 2.53 -7.62 1.75
C THR A 37 1.32 -7.93 2.64
N LYS A 38 0.99 -9.22 2.75
CA LYS A 38 0.07 -9.70 3.79
C LYS A 38 0.85 -9.91 5.09
N SER A 39 0.14 -10.27 6.16
CA SER A 39 0.73 -10.62 7.46
C SER A 39 1.72 -11.79 7.40
N ASP A 40 1.63 -12.63 6.37
CA ASP A 40 2.56 -13.74 6.11
C ASP A 40 3.78 -13.33 5.28
N TRP A 41 3.98 -12.04 5.03
CA TRP A 41 5.04 -11.46 4.18
C TRP A 41 4.98 -11.81 2.70
N SER A 42 3.94 -12.52 2.25
CA SER A 42 3.71 -12.75 0.81
C SER A 42 3.27 -11.47 0.12
N LYS A 43 3.68 -11.29 -1.15
CA LYS A 43 3.27 -10.16 -1.96
C LYS A 43 1.75 -10.13 -2.10
N LEU A 44 1.18 -8.94 -1.94
CA LEU A 44 -0.25 -8.73 -2.07
C LEU A 44 -0.62 -8.78 -3.56
N ALA A 45 -1.53 -9.68 -3.92
CA ALA A 45 -2.02 -9.80 -5.29
C ALA A 45 -3.19 -8.84 -5.57
N ASN A 46 -3.25 -8.36 -6.81
CA ASN A 46 -4.41 -7.64 -7.32
C ASN A 46 -5.58 -8.58 -7.52
N ILE A 47 -6.77 -8.14 -7.11
CA ILE A 47 -8.04 -8.84 -7.27
C ILE A 47 -8.95 -7.92 -8.09
N PRO A 48 -9.20 -8.22 -9.37
CA PRO A 48 -10.07 -7.40 -10.21
C PRO A 48 -11.42 -7.13 -9.52
N GLY A 49 -11.85 -5.86 -9.52
CA GLY A 49 -13.10 -5.42 -8.91
C GLY A 49 -13.11 -5.31 -7.38
N LEU A 50 -12.04 -5.67 -6.68
CA LEU A 50 -11.97 -5.60 -5.21
C LEU A 50 -10.71 -4.92 -4.68
N ARG A 51 -9.53 -5.23 -5.23
CA ARG A 51 -8.25 -4.77 -4.69
C ARG A 51 -7.23 -4.50 -5.79
N HIS A 52 -6.61 -3.33 -5.71
CA HIS A 52 -5.60 -2.89 -6.66
C HIS A 52 -4.44 -2.20 -5.93
N SER A 53 -3.22 -2.68 -6.14
CA SER A 53 -1.97 -2.06 -5.71
C SER A 53 -1.38 -1.23 -6.83
N ARG A 54 -0.75 -0.12 -6.45
CA ARG A 54 -0.10 0.88 -7.28
C ARG A 54 1.36 1.06 -6.87
N GLN A 55 2.08 1.94 -7.56
CA GLN A 55 3.50 2.21 -7.28
C GLN A 55 3.70 3.08 -6.03
N ASP A 56 2.68 3.84 -5.65
CA ASP A 56 2.54 4.61 -4.41
C ASP A 56 1.89 3.79 -3.28
N GLY A 57 1.94 2.46 -3.41
CA GLY A 57 1.13 1.53 -2.62
C GLY A 57 -0.08 1.06 -3.40
#